data_AF-I3RDT2-F1
#
_entry.id   AF-I3RDT2-F1
#
_cell.length_a   1.000
_cell.length_b   1.000
_cell.length_c   1.000
_cell.angle_alpha   90.00
_cell.angle_beta   90.00
_cell.angle_gamma   90.00
#
_symmetry.space_group_name_H-M   'P 1'
#
loop_
_entity.id
_entity.type
_entity.pdbx_description
1 polymer ?
#
loop_
_entity_poly.entity_id
_entity_poly.type
_entity_poly.pdbx_seq_one_letter_code
_entity_poly.pdbx_strand_id
1 'polypeptide(L)'
;MPRSCVIVAKTNAKFDEVVEVIKKIEEASSIHTEYFERAVVFIGEKYFFRSNSWASAITIVKDLGKEVIIRIITTGSGRGLLNIDYGANKSYARDIIDQIKRKLAVEIIKEIDNYNISMLQSAFLPEE
;
A
#
# COMPACT_ATOMS: atom_id res chain seq x y z
N MET A 1 19.34 -1.05 -5.56
CA MET A 1 18.13 -0.57 -6.26
C MET A 1 16.99 -0.52 -5.26
N PRO A 2 16.17 0.55 -5.21
CA PRO A 2 15.07 0.63 -4.26
C PRO A 2 14.09 -0.51 -4.52
N ARG A 3 13.85 -1.35 -3.52
CA ARG A 3 12.98 -2.53 -3.62
C ARG A 3 11.63 -2.23 -2.99
N SER A 4 10.95 -1.22 -3.50
CA SER A 4 9.63 -0.86 -2.99
C SER A 4 8.67 -0.55 -4.12
N CYS A 5 7.40 -0.86 -3.91
CA CYS A 5 6.32 -0.50 -4.82
C CYS A 5 5.32 0.35 -4.06
N VAL A 6 4.87 1.43 -4.70
CA VAL A 6 3.84 2.32 -4.17
C VAL A 6 2.66 2.35 -5.12
N ILE A 7 1.48 2.00 -4.60
CA ILE A 7 0.20 2.22 -5.29
C ILE A 7 -0.53 3.33 -4.56
N VAL A 8 -0.98 4.33 -5.31
CA VAL A 8 -1.90 5.36 -4.82
C VAL A 8 -3.19 5.28 -5.58
N ALA A 9 -4.27 5.23 -4.82
CA ALA A 9 -5.61 5.11 -5.32
C ALA A 9 -6.55 6.06 -4.58
N LYS A 10 -7.68 6.37 -5.21
CA LYS A 10 -8.76 7.17 -4.61
C LYS A 10 -10.09 6.45 -4.71
N THR A 11 -11.00 6.82 -3.82
CA THR A 11 -12.39 6.35 -3.83
C THR A 11 -13.31 7.41 -3.26
N ASN A 12 -14.57 7.38 -3.70
CA ASN A 12 -15.67 8.18 -3.12
C ASN A 12 -16.40 7.42 -2.00
N ALA A 13 -15.95 6.21 -1.65
CA ALA A 13 -16.46 5.48 -0.49
C ALA A 13 -16.17 6.25 0.82
N LYS A 14 -16.98 6.01 1.84
CA LYS A 14 -16.80 6.67 3.15
C LYS A 14 -15.52 6.18 3.81
N PHE A 15 -14.83 7.06 4.54
CA PHE A 15 -13.58 6.73 5.24
C PHE A 15 -13.70 5.48 6.11
N ASP A 16 -14.73 5.39 6.95
CA ASP A 16 -14.96 4.24 7.83
C ASP A 16 -15.17 2.93 7.04
N GLU A 17 -15.79 3.00 5.87
CA GLU A 17 -16.00 1.85 5.00
C GLU A 17 -14.67 1.34 4.43
N VAL A 18 -13.80 2.26 4.00
CA VAL A 18 -12.45 1.93 3.54
C VAL A 18 -11.62 1.29 4.64
N VAL A 19 -11.67 1.87 5.85
CA VAL A 19 -10.98 1.36 7.05
C VAL A 19 -11.47 -0.07 7.37
N GLU A 20 -12.77 -0.30 7.40
CA GLU A 20 -13.34 -1.62 7.71
C GLU A 20 -13.03 -2.69 6.66
N VAL A 21 -12.91 -2.30 5.38
CA VAL A 21 -12.47 -3.21 4.32
C VAL A 21 -10.99 -3.59 4.53
N ILE A 22 -10.11 -2.61 4.73
CA ILE A 22 -8.66 -2.87 4.86
C ILE A 22 -8.34 -3.66 6.13
N LYS A 23 -9.03 -3.38 7.24
CA LYS A 23 -8.89 -4.13 8.50
C LYS A 23 -9.21 -5.62 8.38
N LYS A 24 -10.00 -6.02 7.37
CA LYS A 24 -10.34 -7.43 7.09
C LYS A 24 -9.35 -8.10 6.14
N ILE A 25 -8.42 -7.35 5.56
CA ILE A 25 -7.35 -7.89 4.73
C ILE A 25 -6.18 -8.19 5.68
N GLU A 26 -6.01 -9.48 5.99
CA GLU A 26 -4.98 -9.95 6.92
C GLU A 26 -3.59 -9.45 6.48
N GLU A 27 -3.25 -9.58 5.20
CA GLU A 27 -1.92 -9.16 4.74
C GLU A 27 -1.73 -7.63 4.71
N ALA A 28 -2.78 -6.82 4.88
CA ALA A 28 -2.63 -5.37 4.96
C ALA A 28 -2.53 -4.84 6.41
N SER A 29 -2.95 -5.65 7.39
CA SER A 29 -3.21 -5.19 8.77
C SER A 29 -2.73 -6.15 9.88
N SER A 30 -2.01 -7.22 9.52
CA SER A 30 -1.59 -8.28 10.45
C SER A 30 -0.66 -7.86 11.59
N ILE A 31 0.08 -6.74 11.45
CA ILE A 31 1.09 -6.33 12.42
C ILE A 31 0.57 -5.25 13.35
N HIS A 32 0.05 -4.16 12.80
CA HIS A 32 -0.34 -2.99 13.58
C HIS A 32 -1.37 -2.13 12.85
N THR A 33 -2.15 -1.36 13.61
CA THR A 33 -3.03 -0.33 13.07
C THR A 33 -2.99 0.88 14.00
N GLU A 34 -2.75 2.05 13.44
CA GLU A 34 -2.72 3.32 14.15
C GLU A 34 -3.74 4.29 13.56
N TYR A 35 -4.52 4.92 14.44
CA TYR A 35 -5.59 5.85 14.07
C TYR A 35 -5.17 7.28 14.36
N PHE A 36 -5.43 8.16 13.40
CA PHE A 36 -5.27 9.61 13.48
C PHE A 36 -6.62 10.27 13.17
N GLU A 37 -6.75 11.57 13.45
CA GLU A 37 -8.03 12.30 13.29
C GLU A 37 -8.66 12.13 11.90
N ARG A 38 -7.84 12.14 10.84
CA ARG A 38 -8.30 12.02 9.44
C ARG A 38 -7.47 11.02 8.63
N ALA A 39 -6.84 10.07 9.31
CA ALA A 39 -6.04 9.04 8.66
C ALA A 39 -5.96 7.76 9.49
N VAL A 40 -5.75 6.63 8.83
CA VAL A 40 -5.39 5.36 9.47
C VAL A 40 -4.18 4.79 8.76
N VAL A 41 -3.24 4.27 9.54
CA VAL A 41 -2.08 3.53 9.02
C VAL A 41 -2.24 2.07 9.43
N PHE A 42 -2.25 1.18 8.44
CA PHE A 42 -2.19 -0.26 8.64
C PHE A 42 -0.81 -0.78 8.28
N ILE A 43 -0.29 -1.69 9.08
CA ILE A 43 0.97 -2.38 8.83
C ILE A 43 0.66 -3.87 8.75
N GLY A 44 1.08 -4.48 7.65
CA GLY A 44 0.98 -5.92 7.43
C GLY A 44 2.27 -6.51 6.90
N GLU A 45 2.33 -7.83 6.91
CA GLU A 45 3.39 -8.60 6.28
C GLU A 45 2.86 -9.78 5.48
N LYS A 46 3.68 -10.23 4.52
CA LYS A 46 3.41 -11.41 3.71
C LYS A 46 4.72 -12.13 3.40
N TYR A 47 4.70 -13.45 3.56
CA TYR A 47 5.81 -14.32 3.17
C TYR A 47 5.75 -14.66 1.68
N PHE A 48 6.88 -14.53 0.99
CA PHE A 48 7.03 -14.87 -0.42
C PHE A 48 7.98 -16.05 -0.59
N PHE A 49 7.45 -17.21 -0.97
CA PHE A 49 8.24 -18.42 -1.23
C PHE A 49 9.30 -18.22 -2.32
N ARG A 50 8.97 -17.50 -3.40
CA ARG A 50 9.85 -17.28 -4.56
C ARG A 50 11.15 -16.53 -4.21
N SER A 51 11.09 -15.66 -3.21
CA SER A 51 12.22 -14.86 -2.73
C SER A 51 12.72 -15.32 -1.36
N ASN A 52 12.09 -16.34 -0.78
CA ASN A 52 12.33 -16.87 0.57
C ASN A 52 12.47 -15.73 1.60
N SER A 53 11.53 -14.79 1.55
CA SER A 53 11.61 -13.53 2.31
C SER A 53 10.24 -13.02 2.72
N TRP A 54 10.22 -12.29 3.83
CA TRP A 54 9.07 -11.49 4.25
C TRP A 54 9.12 -10.13 3.57
N ALA A 55 7.96 -9.66 3.13
CA ALA A 55 7.73 -8.29 2.71
C ALA A 55 6.74 -7.63 3.67
N SER A 56 6.89 -6.33 3.86
CA SER A 56 5.98 -5.52 4.67
C SER A 56 5.18 -4.58 3.78
N ALA A 57 3.93 -4.35 4.16
CA ALA A 57 3.06 -3.35 3.57
C ALA A 57 2.70 -2.29 4.62
N ILE A 58 2.78 -1.03 4.22
CA ILE A 58 2.26 0.12 4.96
C ILE A 58 1.11 0.69 4.11
N THR A 59 -0.11 0.57 4.61
CA THR A 59 -1.30 1.11 3.95
C THR A 59 -1.78 2.34 4.70
N ILE A 60 -1.70 3.51 4.08
CA ILE A 60 -2.13 4.79 4.63
C ILE A 60 -3.47 5.15 3.97
N VAL A 61 -4.51 5.30 4.78
CA VAL A 61 -5.81 5.80 4.36
C VAL A 61 -5.94 7.23 4.87
N LYS A 62 -6.27 8.19 4.00
CA LYS A 62 -6.44 9.60 4.38
C LYS A 62 -7.78 10.13 3.88
N ASP A 63 -8.52 10.76 4.78
CA ASP A 63 -9.79 11.41 4.47
C ASP A 63 -9.57 12.87 4.02
N LEU A 64 -9.85 13.16 2.74
CA LEU A 64 -9.81 14.51 2.18
C LEU A 64 -11.19 15.20 2.21
N GLY A 65 -12.19 14.60 2.87
CA GLY A 65 -13.54 15.12 3.07
C GLY A 65 -14.49 14.78 1.92
N LYS A 66 -14.06 14.94 0.66
CA LYS A 66 -14.84 14.53 -0.52
C LYS A 66 -14.43 13.18 -1.09
N GLU A 67 -13.18 12.79 -0.86
CA GLU A 67 -12.59 11.56 -1.36
C GLU A 67 -11.65 10.97 -0.30
N VAL A 68 -11.44 9.67 -0.38
CA VAL A 68 -10.48 8.95 0.45
C VAL A 68 -9.31 8.52 -0.42
N ILE A 69 -8.10 8.87 0.01
CA ILE A 69 -6.86 8.42 -0.62
C ILE A 69 -6.35 7.19 0.11
N ILE A 70 -6.03 6.16 -0.66
CA ILE A 70 -5.41 4.93 -0.20
C ILE A 70 -4.00 4.87 -0.80
N ARG A 71 -2.99 4.78 0.06
CA ARG A 71 -1.59 4.61 -0.34
C ARG A 71 -1.06 3.31 0.22
N ILE A 72 -0.64 2.41 -0.65
CA ILE A 72 -0.04 1.12 -0.28
C ILE A 72 1.43 1.19 -0.63
N ILE A 73 2.30 1.05 0.37
CA ILE A 73 3.76 1.05 0.23
C ILE A 73 4.24 -0.33 0.64
N THR A 74 4.93 -1.03 -0.25
CA THR A 74 5.48 -2.36 0.03
C THR A 74 6.99 -2.33 -0.05
N THR A 75 7.65 -3.03 0.86
CA THR A 75 9.12 -3.06 0.96
C THR A 75 9.60 -4.32 1.69
N GLY A 76 10.92 -4.51 1.80
CA GLY A 76 11.52 -5.51 2.68
C GLY A 76 11.75 -6.90 2.06
N SER A 77 11.14 -7.19 0.91
CA SER A 77 11.21 -8.50 0.23
C SER A 77 12.59 -8.95 -0.26
N GLY A 78 13.63 -8.11 -0.16
CA GLY A 78 14.88 -8.31 -0.87
C GLY A 78 16.00 -9.06 -0.14
N ARG A 79 15.76 -9.65 1.04
CA ARG A 79 16.80 -10.38 1.80
C ARG A 79 16.92 -11.88 1.46
N GLY A 80 16.54 -12.30 0.26
CA GLY A 80 16.70 -13.68 -0.22
C GLY A 80 18.13 -13.99 -0.70
N LEU A 81 18.41 -15.27 -1.01
CA LEU A 81 19.74 -15.82 -1.37
C LEU A 81 20.48 -15.06 -2.49
N LEU A 82 19.73 -14.41 -3.39
CA LEU A 82 20.27 -13.64 -4.53
C LEU A 82 20.04 -12.13 -4.44
N ASN A 83 19.49 -11.61 -3.34
CA ASN A 83 19.23 -10.18 -3.19
C ASN A 83 18.30 -9.58 -4.28
N ILE A 84 17.39 -10.38 -4.83
CA ILE A 84 16.46 -9.98 -5.89
C ILE A 84 15.02 -10.07 -5.36
N ASP A 85 14.22 -9.02 -5.57
CA ASP A 85 12.80 -8.92 -5.16
C ASP A 85 11.89 -9.87 -5.97
N TYR A 86 12.25 -10.19 -7.21
CA TYR A 86 11.42 -10.97 -8.15
C TYR A 86 9.97 -10.44 -8.26
N GLY A 87 9.82 -9.12 -8.13
CA GLY A 87 8.54 -8.43 -8.15
C GLY A 87 7.62 -8.73 -6.96
N ALA A 88 8.13 -9.25 -5.85
CA ALA A 88 7.33 -9.57 -4.68
C ALA A 88 6.64 -8.33 -4.10
N ASN A 89 7.33 -7.19 -3.97
CA ASN A 89 6.69 -5.95 -3.49
C ASN A 89 5.56 -5.50 -4.41
N LYS A 90 5.81 -5.46 -5.72
CA LYS A 90 4.79 -5.09 -6.71
C LYS A 90 3.58 -6.01 -6.65
N SER A 91 3.83 -7.33 -6.61
CA SER A 91 2.79 -8.35 -6.43
C SER A 91 2.00 -8.10 -5.15
N TYR A 92 2.68 -7.79 -4.05
CA TYR A 92 2.05 -7.56 -2.77
C TYR A 92 1.14 -6.32 -2.77
N ALA A 93 1.63 -5.20 -3.32
CA ALA A 93 0.84 -3.98 -3.39
C ALA A 93 -0.42 -4.19 -4.24
N ARG A 94 -0.29 -4.94 -5.35
CA ARG A 94 -1.39 -5.34 -6.22
C ARG A 94 -2.39 -6.26 -5.51
N ASP A 95 -1.90 -7.25 -4.78
CA ASP A 95 -2.75 -8.17 -4.01
C ASP A 95 -3.63 -7.39 -3.01
N ILE A 96 -3.07 -6.40 -2.29
CA ILE A 96 -3.82 -5.57 -1.35
C ILE A 96 -4.88 -4.72 -2.09
N ILE A 97 -4.49 -3.97 -3.13
CA ILE A 97 -5.44 -3.08 -3.83
C ILE A 97 -6.54 -3.88 -4.55
N ASP A 98 -6.22 -5.07 -5.07
CA ASP A 98 -7.19 -5.92 -5.74
C ASP A 98 -8.20 -6.50 -4.74
N GLN A 99 -7.77 -6.83 -3.52
CA GLN A 99 -8.69 -7.20 -2.44
C GLN A 99 -9.63 -6.06 -2.06
N ILE A 100 -9.14 -4.82 -1.98
CA ILE A 100 -9.97 -3.63 -1.75
C ILE A 100 -10.98 -3.44 -2.90
N LYS A 101 -10.53 -3.53 -4.15
CA LYS A 101 -11.36 -3.38 -5.36
C LYS A 101 -12.50 -4.39 -5.47
N ARG A 102 -12.37 -5.57 -4.86
CA ARG A 102 -13.47 -6.56 -4.78
C ARG A 102 -14.63 -6.10 -3.91
N LYS A 103 -14.43 -5.07 -3.08
CA LYS A 103 -15.42 -4.56 -2.12
C LYS A 103 -15.81 -3.11 -2.39
N LEU A 104 -14.90 -2.29 -2.94
CA LEU A 104 -15.09 -0.86 -3.14
C LEU A 104 -14.73 -0.43 -4.56
N ALA A 105 -15.43 0.58 -5.08
CA ALA A 105 -15.04 1.25 -6.32
C ALA A 105 -13.80 2.11 -6.08
N VAL A 106 -12.65 1.67 -6.58
CA VAL A 106 -11.34 2.32 -6.35
C VAL A 106 -10.63 2.59 -7.68
N GLU A 107 -10.20 3.83 -7.88
CA GLU A 107 -9.43 4.27 -9.04
C GLU A 107 -7.95 4.34 -8.66
N ILE A 108 -7.08 3.62 -9.38
CA ILE A 108 -5.62 3.73 -9.21
C ILE A 108 -5.17 5.01 -9.92
N ILE A 109 -4.63 5.95 -9.15
CA ILE A 109 -4.06 7.20 -9.67
C ILE A 109 -2.65 6.96 -10.18
N LYS A 110 -1.85 6.19 -9.41
CA LYS A 110 -0.43 5.99 -9.71
C LYS A 110 0.07 4.66 -9.15
N GLU A 111 0.94 4.00 -9.92
CA GLU A 111 1.73 2.85 -9.49
C GLU A 111 3.20 3.17 -9.79
N ILE A 112 4.06 3.10 -8.78
CA ILE A 112 5.48 3.44 -8.89
C ILE A 112 6.30 2.24 -8.42
N ASP A 113 7.02 1.64 -9.34
CA ASP A 113 8.00 0.60 -9.06
C ASP A 113 9.36 1.20 -8.70
N ASN A 114 10.12 0.50 -7.87
CA ASN A 114 11.44 0.93 -7.39
C ASN A 114 11.41 2.33 -6.75
N TYR A 115 10.39 2.58 -5.94
CA TYR A 115 10.14 3.88 -5.37
C TYR A 115 11.32 4.39 -4.50
N ASN A 116 11.71 5.64 -4.71
CA ASN A 116 12.71 6.38 -3.95
C ASN A 116 12.11 7.72 -3.50
N ILE A 117 12.57 8.27 -2.38
CA ILE A 117 12.13 9.56 -1.82
C ILE A 117 12.30 10.73 -2.81
N SER A 118 13.25 10.65 -3.75
CA SER A 118 13.38 11.66 -4.82
C SER A 118 12.19 11.68 -5.79
N MET A 119 11.43 10.60 -5.86
CA MET A 119 10.20 10.49 -6.67
C MET A 119 8.96 10.96 -5.91
N LEU A 120 9.11 11.40 -4.64
CA LEU A 120 8.02 11.82 -3.76
C LEU A 120 7.48 13.20 -4.16
N GLN A 121 8.36 14.11 -4.61
CA GLN A 121 8.01 15.48 -5.00
C GLN A 121 7.18 15.57 -6.28
N SER A 122 7.45 14.72 -7.29
CA SER A 122 6.73 14.73 -8.57
C SER A 122 5.46 13.87 -8.59
N ALA A 123 5.10 13.29 -7.45
CA ALA A 123 4.03 12.29 -7.39
C ALA A 123 2.87 12.65 -6.48
N PHE A 124 3.07 13.48 -5.44
CA PHE A 124 2.13 13.53 -4.32
C PHE A 124 1.90 14.90 -3.66
N LEU A 125 2.48 15.98 -4.17
CA LEU A 125 2.08 17.34 -3.76
C LEU A 125 1.27 17.95 -4.90
N PRO A 126 0.07 18.53 -4.64
CA PRO A 126 -0.53 19.45 -5.60
C PRO A 126 0.47 20.59 -5.80
N GLU A 127 0.65 21.03 -7.06
CA GLU A 127 1.30 22.33 -7.27
C GLU A 127 0.44 23.38 -6.55
N GLU A 128 1.11 24.24 -5.76
CA GLU A 128 0.48 25.36 -5.06
C GLU A 128 -0.20 26.34 -6.02
#